data_AF-A0A4Q0ZL04-F1
#
_entry.id   AF-A0A4Q0ZL04-F1
#
_cell.length_a   1.000
_cell.length_b   1.000
_cell.length_c   1.000
_cell.angle_alpha   90.00
_cell.angle_beta   90.00
_cell.angle_gamma   90.00
#
_symmetry.space_group_name_H-M   'P 1'
#
loop_
_entity.id
_entity.type
_entity.pdbx_description
1 polymer ?
#
loop_
_entity_poly.entity_id
_entity_poly.type
_entity_poly.pdbx_seq_one_letter_code
_entity_poly.pdbx_strand_id
1 'polypeptide(L)'
;MKLVNYQLQNQIEYLSDDKSNNFFKEYLQGILEDTSKPYYQRADYIGLSLNEIKNKIDCLTSDISELQALKKKLSNALEIAKVQVADIFIANGIDRIDGNIISSLTLTNSTSKTKDEIIIKNEEALINLGYVKFSVDIDAVEKALLTKEGKKELKNLVQITPITVTTPAKIKVNTKRASVNNTQTVETDEILVIEQEIEDYKSEKLVA
;
A
#
# COMPACT_ATOMS: atom_id res chain seq x y z
N MET A 1 26.48 4.59 10.73
CA MET A 1 25.63 5.73 10.31
C MET A 1 26.46 7.00 10.44
N LYS A 2 26.96 7.59 9.34
CA LYS A 2 27.62 8.90 9.42
C LYS A 2 26.51 9.92 9.70
N LEU A 3 26.49 10.48 10.91
CA LEU A 3 25.62 11.59 11.28
C LEU A 3 26.11 12.87 10.59
N VAL A 4 25.97 12.95 9.26
CA VAL A 4 25.99 14.25 8.61
C VAL A 4 24.59 14.79 8.76
N ASN A 5 24.37 15.51 9.86
CA ASN A 5 23.09 16.13 10.17
C ASN A 5 22.93 17.35 9.26
N TYR A 6 22.47 17.13 8.03
CA TYR A 6 22.29 18.20 7.07
C TYR A 6 21.18 19.11 7.60
N GLN A 7 21.48 20.39 7.82
CA GLN A 7 20.47 21.37 8.23
C GLN A 7 19.25 21.36 7.28
N LEU A 8 19.48 21.15 5.97
CA LEU A 8 18.42 20.95 4.98
C LEU A 8 17.53 19.72 5.24
N GLN A 9 18.09 18.61 5.71
CA GLN A 9 17.31 17.42 6.07
C GLN A 9 16.28 17.74 7.15
N ASN A 10 16.70 18.42 8.22
CA ASN A 10 15.79 18.82 9.30
C ASN A 10 14.70 19.77 8.77
N GLN A 11 15.06 20.71 7.89
CA GLN A 11 14.06 21.60 7.27
C GLN A 11 13.05 20.84 6.39
N ILE A 12 13.47 19.77 5.71
CA ILE A 12 12.58 18.89 4.94
C ILE A 12 11.61 18.15 5.88
N GLU A 13 12.07 17.68 7.04
CA GLU A 13 11.23 16.96 8.02
C GLU A 13 10.13 17.83 8.65
N TYR A 14 10.33 19.14 8.72
CA TYR A 14 9.34 20.09 9.24
C TYR A 14 8.35 20.60 8.18
N LEU A 15 8.48 20.18 6.91
CA LEU A 15 7.52 20.52 5.87
C LEU A 15 6.16 19.92 6.20
N SER A 16 5.12 20.74 6.08
CA SER A 16 3.73 20.33 6.28
C SER A 16 2.82 21.13 5.37
N ASP A 17 1.69 20.55 4.99
CA ASP A 17 0.68 21.23 4.18
C ASP A 17 0.00 22.39 4.94
N ASP A 18 0.00 22.33 6.28
CA ASP A 18 -0.67 23.30 7.16
C ASP A 18 0.19 24.54 7.50
N LYS A 19 1.44 24.62 7.01
CA LYS A 19 2.38 25.71 7.36
C LYS A 19 2.93 26.42 6.13
N SER A 20 3.31 27.68 6.32
CA SER A 20 4.04 28.44 5.30
C SER A 20 5.43 27.83 5.10
N ASN A 21 5.64 27.25 3.92
CA ASN A 21 6.92 26.66 3.52
C ASN A 21 7.88 27.68 2.87
N ASN A 22 7.64 28.98 3.06
CA ASN A 22 8.46 30.05 2.47
C ASN A 22 9.90 30.02 2.99
N PHE A 23 10.11 29.77 4.28
CA PHE A 23 11.45 29.65 4.87
C PHE A 23 12.26 28.51 4.22
N PHE A 24 11.63 27.38 3.90
CA PHE A 24 12.29 26.29 3.20
C PHE A 24 12.68 26.70 1.77
N LYS A 25 11.80 27.41 1.06
CA LYS A 25 12.09 27.91 -0.30
C LYS A 25 13.26 28.90 -0.30
N GLU A 26 13.26 29.87 0.61
CA GLU A 26 14.33 30.85 0.76
C GLU A 26 15.65 30.18 1.12
N TYR A 27 15.63 29.20 2.03
CA TYR A 27 16.82 28.44 2.40
C TYR A 27 17.37 27.62 1.22
N LEU A 28 16.49 26.95 0.47
CA LEU A 28 16.87 26.20 -0.72
C LEU A 28 17.44 27.12 -1.81
N GLN A 29 16.84 28.29 -2.01
CA GLN A 29 17.32 29.31 -2.93
C GLN A 29 18.71 29.82 -2.50
N GLY A 30 18.90 30.11 -1.22
CA GLY A 30 20.21 30.48 -0.66
C GLY A 30 21.29 29.43 -0.91
N ILE A 31 20.95 28.13 -0.81
CA ILE A 31 21.89 27.06 -1.15
C ILE A 31 22.25 27.08 -2.63
N LEU A 32 21.28 27.28 -3.53
CA LEU A 32 21.48 27.28 -4.98
C LEU A 32 22.22 28.52 -5.49
N GLU A 33 22.07 29.65 -4.82
CA GLU A 33 22.68 30.94 -5.17
C GLU A 33 24.03 31.19 -4.47
N ASP A 34 24.39 30.35 -3.48
CA ASP A 34 25.69 30.42 -2.78
C ASP A 34 26.85 30.24 -3.78
N THR A 35 27.48 31.34 -4.17
CA THR A 35 28.62 31.38 -5.10
C THR A 35 29.94 30.97 -4.44
N SER A 36 29.96 30.82 -3.11
CA SER A 36 31.15 30.35 -2.39
C SER A 36 31.44 28.87 -2.62
N LYS A 37 30.43 28.09 -3.07
CA LYS A 37 30.53 26.64 -3.28
C LYS A 37 30.35 26.27 -4.75
N PRO A 38 31.11 25.29 -5.25
CA PRO A 38 30.92 24.76 -6.58
C PRO A 38 29.51 24.17 -6.79
N TYR A 39 29.00 24.27 -8.02
CA TYR A 39 27.67 23.76 -8.40
C TYR A 39 27.42 22.30 -7.99
N TYR A 40 28.38 21.41 -8.19
CA TYR A 40 28.24 19.99 -7.85
C TYR A 40 28.09 19.75 -6.35
N GLN A 41 28.77 20.52 -5.49
CA GLN A 41 28.63 20.37 -4.03
C GLN A 41 27.24 20.80 -3.55
N ARG A 42 26.66 21.83 -4.17
CA ARG A 42 25.29 22.28 -3.89
C ARG A 42 24.26 21.22 -4.30
N ALA A 43 24.46 20.62 -5.48
CA ALA A 43 23.64 19.52 -5.96
C ALA A 43 23.76 18.27 -5.07
N ASP A 44 24.98 17.89 -4.68
CA ASP A 44 25.24 16.76 -3.80
C ASP A 44 24.59 16.97 -2.42
N TYR A 45 24.67 18.18 -1.86
CA TYR A 45 24.04 18.51 -0.58
C TYR A 45 22.52 18.34 -0.60
N ILE A 46 21.85 18.84 -1.65
CA ILE A 46 20.40 18.68 -1.83
C ILE A 46 20.04 17.21 -2.07
N GLY A 47 20.75 16.55 -2.98
CA GLY A 47 20.51 15.16 -3.34
C GLY A 47 20.69 14.20 -2.17
N LEU A 48 21.76 14.35 -1.38
CA LEU A 48 22.01 13.56 -0.18
C LEU A 48 20.95 13.82 0.89
N SER A 49 20.56 15.08 1.12
CA SER A 49 19.50 15.40 2.09
C SER A 49 18.16 14.76 1.74
N LEU A 50 17.77 14.77 0.47
CA LEU A 50 16.55 14.10 -0.01
C LEU A 50 16.68 12.57 0.09
N ASN A 51 17.85 12.01 -0.25
CA ASN A 51 18.09 10.58 -0.17
C ASN A 51 18.06 10.05 1.27
N GLU A 52 18.52 10.83 2.24
CA GLU A 52 18.43 10.45 3.66
C GLU A 52 16.98 10.36 4.15
N ILE A 53 16.09 11.27 3.71
CA ILE A 53 14.65 11.15 4.00
C ILE A 53 14.07 9.90 3.36
N LYS A 54 14.44 9.62 2.10
CA LYS A 54 14.04 8.37 1.43
C LYS A 54 14.52 7.14 2.19
N ASN A 55 15.78 7.10 2.63
CA ASN A 55 16.32 6.00 3.42
C ASN A 55 15.55 5.81 4.74
N LYS A 56 15.21 6.91 5.44
CA LYS A 56 14.37 6.85 6.64
C LYS A 56 13.00 6.22 6.35
N ILE A 57 12.36 6.62 5.24
CA ILE A 57 11.08 6.03 4.80
C ILE A 57 11.23 4.55 4.48
N ASP A 58 12.29 4.16 3.77
CA ASP A 58 12.53 2.78 3.36
C ASP A 58 12.80 1.90 4.60
N CYS A 59 13.56 2.37 5.60
CA CYS A 59 13.73 1.69 6.89
C CYS A 59 12.40 1.51 7.63
N LEU A 60 11.60 2.57 7.77
CA LEU A 60 10.29 2.48 8.43
C LEU A 60 9.35 1.51 7.71
N THR A 61 9.43 1.42 6.38
CA THR A 61 8.65 0.48 5.58
C THR A 61 9.04 -0.98 5.87
N SER A 62 10.35 -1.24 6.02
CA SER A 62 10.85 -2.55 6.45
C SER A 62 10.34 -2.90 7.85
N ASP A 63 10.50 -2.00 8.81
CA ASP A 63 10.06 -2.20 10.20
C ASP A 63 8.54 -2.47 10.28
N ILE A 64 7.73 -1.72 9.51
CA ILE A 64 6.27 -1.94 9.43
C ILE A 64 5.97 -3.36 8.93
N SER A 65 6.69 -3.82 7.90
CA SER A 65 6.49 -5.15 7.32
C SER A 65 6.81 -6.25 8.33
N GLU A 66 7.91 -6.12 9.07
CA GLU A 66 8.30 -7.03 10.13
C GLU A 66 7.29 -7.03 11.29
N LEU A 67 6.85 -5.85 11.74
CA LEU A 67 5.85 -5.72 12.80
C LEU A 67 4.51 -6.33 12.39
N GLN A 68 4.10 -6.18 11.13
CA GLN A 68 2.89 -6.83 10.61
C GLN A 68 3.02 -8.35 10.58
N ALA A 69 4.18 -8.89 10.18
CA ALA A 69 4.44 -10.33 10.21
C ALA A 69 4.42 -10.88 11.65
N LEU A 70 5.05 -10.16 12.58
CA LEU A 70 5.05 -10.52 14.00
C LEU A 70 3.64 -10.50 14.59
N LYS A 71 2.85 -9.46 14.28
CA LYS A 71 1.44 -9.37 14.69
C LYS A 71 0.64 -10.58 14.21
N LYS A 72 0.76 -10.96 12.93
CA LYS A 72 0.08 -12.14 12.37
C LYS A 72 0.52 -13.43 13.08
N LYS A 73 1.82 -13.60 13.32
CA LYS A 73 2.35 -14.77 14.04
C LYS A 73 1.77 -14.89 15.45
N LEU A 74 1.73 -13.80 16.20
CA LEU A 74 1.19 -13.78 17.57
C LEU A 74 -0.33 -14.01 17.59
N SER A 75 -1.07 -13.42 16.64
CA SER A 75 -2.51 -13.67 16.51
C SER A 75 -2.81 -15.14 16.21
N ASN A 76 -2.10 -15.75 15.26
CA ASN A 76 -2.27 -17.17 14.93
C ASN A 76 -1.90 -18.07 16.11
N ALA A 77 -0.79 -17.77 16.81
CA ALA A 77 -0.38 -18.55 17.98
C ALA A 77 -1.43 -18.47 19.12
N LEU A 78 -2.04 -17.30 19.32
CA LEU A 78 -3.11 -17.13 20.30
C LEU A 78 -4.37 -17.93 19.93
N GLU A 79 -4.75 -17.97 18.66
CA GLU A 79 -5.89 -18.78 18.19
C GLU A 79 -5.62 -20.27 18.40
N ILE A 80 -4.44 -20.75 18.00
CA ILE A 80 -4.02 -22.15 18.21
C ILE A 80 -4.05 -22.51 19.70
N ALA A 81 -3.51 -21.64 20.55
CA ALA A 81 -3.50 -21.85 22.00
C ALA A 81 -4.92 -21.95 22.56
N LYS A 82 -5.85 -21.09 22.11
CA LYS A 82 -7.26 -21.17 22.54
C LYS A 82 -7.93 -22.48 22.13
N VAL A 83 -7.69 -22.95 20.91
CA VAL A 83 -8.22 -24.25 20.43
C VAL A 83 -7.67 -25.40 21.26
N GLN A 84 -6.35 -25.44 21.47
CA GLN A 84 -5.72 -26.50 22.27
C GLN A 84 -6.21 -26.50 23.73
N VAL A 85 -6.37 -25.34 24.34
CA VAL A 85 -6.95 -25.24 25.70
C VAL A 85 -8.39 -25.74 25.71
N ALA A 86 -9.19 -25.41 24.69
CA ALA A 86 -10.56 -25.92 24.55
C ALA A 86 -10.59 -27.46 24.40
N ASP A 87 -9.72 -28.04 23.57
CA ASP A 87 -9.61 -29.49 23.38
C ASP A 87 -9.28 -30.21 24.69
N ILE A 88 -8.35 -29.67 25.47
CA ILE A 88 -7.98 -30.21 26.79
C ILE A 88 -9.15 -30.08 27.77
N PHE A 89 -9.87 -28.96 27.77
CA PHE A 89 -11.06 -28.77 28.62
C PHE A 89 -12.13 -29.82 28.31
N ILE A 90 -12.40 -30.07 27.02
CA ILE A 90 -13.35 -31.10 26.57
C ILE A 90 -12.90 -32.49 27.02
N ALA A 91 -11.62 -32.83 26.82
CA ALA A 91 -11.08 -34.14 27.21
C ALA A 91 -11.16 -34.41 28.72
N ASN A 92 -11.09 -33.36 29.55
CA ASN A 92 -11.19 -33.46 31.00
C ASN A 92 -12.62 -33.21 31.54
N GLY A 93 -13.60 -32.94 30.67
CA GLY A 93 -14.98 -32.64 31.06
C GLY A 93 -15.15 -31.34 31.85
N ILE A 94 -14.27 -30.36 31.62
CA ILE A 94 -14.27 -29.07 32.32
C ILE A 94 -14.95 -28.01 31.44
N ASP A 95 -16.06 -27.46 31.90
CA ASP A 95 -16.81 -26.42 31.17
C ASP A 95 -16.37 -24.99 31.58
N ARG A 96 -15.94 -24.82 32.84
CA ARG A 96 -15.50 -23.54 33.38
C ARG A 96 -14.45 -23.70 34.49
N ILE A 97 -13.44 -22.84 34.49
CA ILE A 97 -12.48 -22.67 35.58
C ILE A 97 -12.45 -21.20 35.99
N ASP A 98 -12.65 -20.89 37.27
CA ASP A 98 -12.51 -19.53 37.80
C ASP A 98 -11.06 -19.25 38.21
N GLY A 99 -10.61 -18.02 38.00
CA GLY A 99 -9.25 -17.61 38.32
C GLY A 99 -9.20 -16.60 39.47
N ASN A 100 -8.01 -16.45 40.06
CA ASN A 100 -7.77 -15.46 41.12
C ASN A 100 -7.40 -14.07 40.55
N ILE A 101 -6.76 -14.01 39.38
CA ILE A 101 -6.38 -12.75 38.68
C ILE A 101 -7.29 -12.47 37.47
N ILE A 102 -7.76 -13.52 36.79
CA ILE A 102 -8.74 -13.45 35.69
C ILE A 102 -10.06 -14.05 36.17
N SER A 103 -11.20 -13.48 35.77
CA SER A 103 -12.52 -13.90 36.29
C SER A 103 -12.81 -15.38 36.03
N SER A 104 -12.73 -15.82 34.78
CA SER A 104 -12.93 -17.23 34.41
C SER A 104 -12.45 -17.55 33.00
N LEU A 105 -12.12 -18.83 32.78
CA LEU A 105 -12.04 -19.46 31.47
C LEU A 105 -13.30 -20.30 31.27
N THR A 106 -14.05 -20.01 30.22
CA THR A 106 -15.29 -20.73 29.89
C THR A 106 -15.15 -21.34 28.51
N LEU A 107 -15.53 -22.61 28.38
CA LEU A 107 -15.61 -23.26 27.07
C LEU A 107 -16.74 -22.60 26.26
N THR A 108 -16.47 -22.29 24.99
CA THR A 108 -17.48 -21.78 24.07
C THR A 108 -17.88 -22.88 23.11
N ASN A 109 -19.18 -23.12 22.93
CA ASN A 109 -19.66 -24.14 22.02
C ASN A 109 -19.23 -23.86 20.57
N SER A 110 -18.88 -24.92 19.83
CA SER A 110 -18.61 -24.81 18.40
C SER A 110 -19.85 -24.28 17.69
N THR A 111 -19.75 -23.13 17.03
CA THR A 111 -20.82 -22.60 16.16
C THR A 111 -20.42 -22.86 14.71
N SER A 112 -21.18 -23.69 14.01
CA SER A 112 -21.05 -23.87 12.57
C SER A 112 -21.99 -22.89 11.87
N LYS A 113 -21.42 -21.99 11.07
CA LYS A 113 -22.20 -21.24 10.07
C LYS A 113 -22.07 -21.99 8.75
N THR A 114 -23.11 -22.69 8.35
CA THR A 114 -23.22 -23.25 7.00
C THR A 114 -23.36 -22.09 6.02
N LYS A 115 -22.33 -21.88 5.20
CA LYS A 115 -22.43 -21.10 3.97
C LYS A 115 -22.63 -22.10 2.85
N ASP A 116 -23.79 -22.06 2.22
CA ASP A 116 -24.02 -22.83 1.01
C ASP A 116 -23.24 -22.17 -0.13
N GLU A 117 -22.18 -22.83 -0.60
CA GLU A 117 -21.52 -22.46 -1.84
C GLU A 117 -22.43 -22.87 -3.01
N ILE A 118 -23.10 -21.89 -3.61
CA ILE A 118 -23.92 -22.09 -4.81
C ILE A 118 -22.95 -22.19 -6.00
N ILE A 119 -22.59 -23.42 -6.38
CA ILE A 119 -21.85 -23.67 -7.62
C ILE A 119 -22.88 -23.67 -8.77
N ILE A 120 -22.86 -22.62 -9.60
CA ILE A 120 -23.70 -22.52 -10.79
C ILE A 120 -23.20 -23.51 -11.84
N LYS A 121 -23.95 -24.59 -12.06
CA LYS A 121 -23.61 -25.60 -13.07
C LYS A 121 -24.03 -25.20 -14.49
N ASN A 122 -25.00 -24.31 -14.63
CA ASN A 122 -25.52 -23.84 -15.91
C ASN A 122 -26.05 -22.41 -15.78
N GLU A 123 -25.28 -21.46 -16.31
CA GLU A 123 -25.57 -20.03 -16.24
C GLU A 123 -26.73 -19.62 -17.16
N GLU A 124 -26.83 -20.19 -18.37
CA GLU A 124 -27.87 -19.85 -19.35
C GLU A 124 -29.28 -20.18 -18.86
N ALA A 125 -29.43 -21.32 -18.17
CA ALA A 125 -30.71 -21.68 -17.57
C ALA A 125 -31.12 -20.69 -16.46
N LEU A 126 -30.17 -20.23 -15.64
CA LEU A 126 -30.43 -19.25 -14.58
C LEU A 126 -30.72 -17.86 -15.13
N ILE A 127 -30.07 -17.47 -16.22
CA ILE A 127 -30.35 -16.23 -16.95
C ILE A 127 -31.78 -16.25 -17.50
N ASN A 128 -32.19 -17.36 -18.13
CA ASN A 128 -33.54 -17.53 -18.66
C ASN A 128 -34.62 -17.66 -17.56
N LEU A 129 -34.25 -18.17 -16.38
CA LEU A 129 -35.11 -18.24 -15.18
C LEU A 129 -35.21 -16.90 -14.43
N GLY A 130 -34.51 -15.84 -14.88
CA GLY A 130 -34.60 -14.50 -14.33
C GLY A 130 -33.73 -14.25 -13.10
N TYR A 131 -32.78 -15.13 -12.77
CA TYR A 131 -31.81 -14.94 -11.70
C TYR A 131 -30.62 -14.08 -12.16
N VAL A 132 -30.90 -12.90 -12.71
CA VAL A 132 -29.90 -11.96 -13.22
C VAL A 132 -30.03 -10.58 -12.58
N LYS A 133 -28.89 -9.93 -12.35
CA LYS A 133 -28.83 -8.54 -11.92
C LYS A 133 -28.47 -7.68 -13.12
N PHE A 134 -29.42 -6.89 -13.62
CA PHE A 134 -29.15 -5.91 -14.68
C PHE A 134 -28.38 -4.73 -14.09
N SER A 135 -27.08 -4.64 -14.38
CA SER A 135 -26.25 -3.46 -14.12
C SER A 135 -25.94 -2.73 -15.42
N VAL A 136 -25.88 -1.40 -15.35
CA VAL A 136 -25.42 -0.58 -16.47
C VAL A 136 -23.92 -0.83 -16.66
N ASP A 137 -23.50 -1.19 -17.86
CA ASP A 137 -22.10 -1.39 -18.23
C ASP A 137 -21.41 -0.02 -18.37
N ILE A 138 -20.63 0.32 -17.35
CA ILE A 138 -19.90 1.59 -17.26
C ILE A 138 -18.82 1.65 -18.35
N ASP A 139 -18.20 0.52 -18.70
CA ASP A 139 -17.13 0.45 -19.70
C ASP A 139 -17.67 0.63 -21.12
N ALA A 140 -18.86 0.09 -21.40
CA ALA A 140 -19.56 0.34 -22.66
C ALA A 140 -20.02 1.79 -22.79
N VAL A 141 -20.46 2.40 -21.69
CA VAL A 141 -20.83 3.83 -21.65
C VAL A 141 -19.61 4.71 -21.88
N GLU A 142 -18.46 4.42 -21.27
CA GLU A 142 -17.20 5.14 -21.52
C GLU A 142 -16.75 5.04 -22.98
N LYS A 143 -16.82 3.83 -23.57
CA LYS A 143 -16.52 3.61 -24.99
C LYS A 143 -17.50 4.35 -25.92
N ALA A 144 -18.78 4.37 -25.59
CA ALA A 144 -19.78 5.12 -26.34
C ALA A 144 -19.58 6.64 -26.20
N LEU A 145 -19.10 7.13 -25.05
CA LEU A 145 -18.77 8.53 -24.81
C LEU A 145 -17.59 9.03 -25.66
N LEU A 146 -16.75 8.14 -26.17
CA LEU A 146 -15.65 8.46 -27.09
C LEU A 146 -16.15 8.70 -28.52
N THR A 147 -17.24 8.04 -28.95
CA THR A 147 -17.78 8.17 -30.31
C THR A 147 -18.70 9.39 -30.45
N LYS A 148 -18.79 9.96 -31.67
CA LYS A 148 -19.63 11.13 -31.95
C LYS A 148 -21.13 10.85 -31.82
N GLU A 149 -21.54 9.58 -31.94
CA GLU A 149 -22.92 9.12 -31.87
C GLU A 149 -23.33 8.86 -30.41
N GLY A 150 -22.51 8.18 -29.61
CA GLY A 150 -22.79 7.97 -28.18
C GLY A 150 -22.78 9.27 -27.37
N LYS A 151 -21.99 10.29 -27.77
CA LYS A 151 -22.09 11.65 -27.20
C LYS A 151 -23.43 12.34 -27.43
N LYS A 152 -24.21 11.97 -28.44
CA LYS A 152 -25.55 12.55 -28.68
C LYS A 152 -26.62 11.85 -27.85
N GLU A 153 -26.52 10.53 -27.70
CA GLU A 153 -27.49 9.72 -26.95
C GLU A 153 -27.30 9.81 -25.43
N LEU A 154 -26.04 9.83 -24.96
CA LEU A 154 -25.71 9.91 -23.52
C LEU A 154 -25.73 11.35 -22.97
N LYS A 155 -25.89 12.36 -23.84
CA LYS A 155 -25.89 13.79 -23.44
C LYS A 155 -27.01 14.15 -22.47
N ASN A 156 -28.13 13.45 -22.56
CA ASN A 156 -29.30 13.67 -21.70
C ASN A 156 -29.29 12.78 -20.45
N LEU A 157 -28.37 11.82 -20.35
CA LEU A 157 -28.34 10.78 -19.31
C LEU A 157 -27.08 10.82 -18.43
N VAL A 158 -25.99 11.48 -18.88
CA VAL A 158 -24.70 11.52 -18.18
C VAL A 158 -24.16 12.95 -18.13
N GLN A 159 -23.88 13.46 -16.93
CA GLN A 159 -23.19 14.73 -16.72
C GLN A 159 -21.68 14.50 -16.61
N ILE A 160 -20.93 14.90 -17.63
CA ILE A 160 -19.46 14.85 -17.61
C ILE A 160 -18.94 16.15 -17.02
N THR A 161 -18.41 16.11 -15.81
CA THR A 161 -17.60 17.21 -15.24
C THR A 161 -16.13 16.83 -15.36
N PRO A 162 -15.36 17.40 -16.29
CA PRO A 162 -13.93 17.09 -16.39
C PRO A 162 -13.20 17.64 -15.16
N ILE A 163 -12.78 16.74 -14.26
CA ILE A 163 -11.91 17.09 -13.14
C ILE A 163 -10.46 17.02 -13.66
N THR A 164 -9.87 18.17 -13.97
CA THR A 164 -8.45 18.27 -14.31
C THR A 164 -7.62 18.18 -13.04
N VAL A 165 -7.06 17.01 -12.75
CA VAL A 165 -6.08 16.81 -11.67
C VAL A 165 -4.70 17.17 -12.20
N THR A 166 -4.24 18.41 -11.95
CA THR A 166 -2.89 18.84 -12.29
C THR A 166 -1.91 18.36 -11.21
N THR A 167 -1.02 17.43 -11.56
CA THR A 167 0.09 17.04 -10.69
C THR A 167 1.25 18.04 -10.83
N PRO A 168 1.73 18.64 -9.72
CA PRO A 168 2.84 19.59 -9.80
C PRO A 168 4.17 18.90 -10.14
N ALA A 169 5.10 19.63 -10.76
CA ALA A 169 6.43 19.13 -11.09
C ALA A 169 7.22 18.72 -9.83
N LYS A 170 7.96 17.61 -9.92
CA LYS A 170 8.77 17.06 -8.82
C LYS A 170 10.20 16.83 -9.28
N ILE A 171 11.17 17.06 -8.39
CA ILE A 171 12.58 16.80 -8.68
C ILE A 171 12.89 15.31 -8.56
N LYS A 172 13.65 14.77 -9.52
CA LYS A 172 14.14 13.39 -9.48
C LYS A 172 15.59 13.39 -8.99
N VAL A 173 15.88 12.69 -7.89
CA VAL A 173 17.26 12.44 -7.44
C VAL A 173 17.79 11.22 -8.19
N ASN A 174 18.82 11.41 -9.02
CA ASN A 174 19.50 10.31 -9.72
C ASN A 174 20.87 10.09 -9.05
N THR A 175 21.06 8.93 -8.44
CA THR A 175 22.35 8.55 -7.87
C THR A 175 23.29 8.05 -8.98
N LYS A 176 24.57 8.40 -8.90
CA LYS A 176 25.59 7.81 -9.79
C LYS A 176 25.71 6.32 -9.47
N ARG A 177 25.72 5.45 -10.48
CA ARG A 177 26.02 4.03 -10.28
C ARG A 177 27.42 3.92 -9.67
N ALA A 178 27.55 3.29 -8.52
CA ALA A 178 28.86 2.92 -8.00
C ALA A 178 29.50 1.92 -8.97
N SER A 179 30.72 2.20 -9.42
CA SER A 179 31.51 1.22 -10.17
C SER A 179 31.83 0.06 -9.22
N VAL A 180 31.25 -1.10 -9.50
CA VAL A 180 31.45 -2.34 -8.75
C VAL A 180 32.89 -2.79 -8.96
N ASN A 181 33.76 -2.56 -7.98
CA ASN A 181 35.02 -3.31 -7.83
C ASN A 181 35.46 -3.34 -6.35
N ASN A 182 35.14 -4.46 -5.71
CA ASN A 182 35.58 -5.01 -4.43
C ASN A 182 35.43 -4.10 -3.19
N THR A 183 34.44 -4.31 -2.32
CA THR A 183 34.29 -5.54 -1.52
C THR A 183 32.88 -5.63 -0.91
N GLN A 184 32.35 -6.86 -0.92
CA GLN A 184 31.32 -7.44 -0.05
C GLN A 184 29.87 -6.89 -0.11
N THR A 185 29.03 -7.82 -0.59
CA THR A 185 27.61 -8.03 -0.31
C THR A 185 26.67 -6.90 -0.70
N VAL A 186 26.16 -6.95 -1.93
CA VAL A 186 24.72 -7.05 -2.17
C VAL A 186 24.53 -7.87 -3.45
N GLU A 187 23.95 -9.07 -3.32
CA GLU A 187 23.33 -9.78 -4.44
C GLU A 187 22.12 -8.94 -4.87
N THR A 188 22.31 -8.10 -5.88
CA THR A 188 21.22 -7.52 -6.67
C THR A 188 21.32 -8.11 -8.06
N ASP A 189 20.54 -9.14 -8.33
CA ASP A 189 20.07 -9.51 -9.66
C ASP A 189 19.01 -10.59 -9.45
N GLU A 190 17.73 -10.19 -9.42
CA GLU A 190 16.52 -11.01 -9.69
C GLU A 190 15.20 -10.40 -9.12
N ILE A 191 15.01 -9.07 -9.07
CA ILE A 191 13.64 -8.51 -8.91
C ILE A 191 13.48 -7.27 -9.79
N LEU A 192 13.50 -7.49 -11.11
CA LEU A 192 12.99 -6.53 -12.09
C LEU A 192 12.03 -7.21 -13.10
N VAL A 193 11.62 -8.45 -12.84
CA VAL A 193 10.70 -9.22 -13.70
C VAL A 193 9.34 -9.48 -13.04
N ILE A 194 9.19 -9.32 -11.71
CA ILE A 194 7.93 -9.64 -11.02
C ILE A 194 6.89 -8.49 -11.10
N GLU A 195 7.30 -7.23 -11.34
CA GLU A 195 6.32 -6.12 -11.44
C GLU A 195 5.50 -6.12 -12.75
N GLN A 196 5.97 -6.76 -13.83
CA GLN A 196 5.17 -6.89 -15.06
C GLN A 196 4.13 -8.02 -15.00
N GLU A 197 4.38 -9.11 -14.27
CA GLU A 197 3.40 -10.21 -14.14
C GLU A 197 2.29 -9.90 -13.12
N ILE A 198 2.51 -8.99 -12.16
CA ILE A 198 1.47 -8.59 -11.19
C ILE A 198 0.44 -7.62 -11.82
N GLU A 199 0.81 -6.85 -12.86
CA GLU A 199 -0.13 -6.02 -13.61
C GLU A 199 -1.06 -6.84 -14.51
N ASP A 200 -0.58 -7.96 -15.07
CA ASP A 200 -1.43 -8.90 -15.82
C ASP A 200 -2.31 -9.78 -14.91
N TYR A 201 -1.88 -10.09 -13.67
CA TYR A 201 -2.72 -10.82 -12.71
C TYR A 201 -3.80 -9.95 -12.01
N LYS A 202 -3.60 -8.63 -11.97
CA LYS A 202 -4.61 -7.68 -11.43
C LYS A 202 -5.66 -7.31 -12.48
N SER A 203 -5.35 -7.38 -13.77
CA SER A 203 -6.33 -7.16 -14.84
C SER A 203 -7.27 -8.37 -15.02
N GLU A 204 -6.83 -9.60 -14.71
CA GLU A 204 -7.72 -10.79 -14.71
C GLU A 204 -8.60 -10.91 -13.46
N LYS A 205 -8.22 -10.33 -12.30
CA LYS A 205 -9.03 -10.37 -11.06
C LYS A 205 -9.99 -9.21 -10.85
N LEU A 206 -10.01 -8.24 -11.76
CA LEU A 206 -11.08 -7.23 -11.86
C LEU A 206 -12.19 -7.67 -12.84
N VAL A 207 -12.04 -8.85 -13.46
CA VAL A 207 -13.07 -9.50 -14.27
C VAL A 207 -13.36 -10.89 -13.69
N ALA A 208 -13.86 -10.94 -12.45
CA ALA A 208 -14.51 -12.11 -11.84
C ALA A 208 -15.53 -11.66 -10.79
#